data_AF-A0A534S305-F1
#
_entry.id   AF-A0A534S305-F1
#
_cell.length_a   1.000
_cell.length_b   1.000
_cell.length_c   1.000
_cell.angle_alpha   90.00
_cell.angle_beta   90.00
_cell.angle_gamma   90.00
#
_symmetry.space_group_name_H-M   'P 1'
#
loop_
_entity.id
_entity.type
_entity.pdbx_description
1 polymer ?
#
loop_
_entity_poly.entity_id
_entity_poly.type
_entity_poly.pdbx_seq_one_letter_code
_entity_poly.pdbx_strand_id
1 'polypeptide(L)'
;STAAHLYYVELIIHTLPWFVVMSIQIGAEGTFGPAAAAIGNGLIKNYQMNPDDVRFFTVHSEADEDHSSLAEEIAVRYLHSPSLQDQTYKATFRRMELLYDIWSIDGF
;
A
#
# COMPACT_ATOMS: atom_id res chain seq x y z
N SER A 1 10.84 -12.61 -0.16
CA SER A 1 9.58 -11.84 -0.19
C SER A 1 9.73 -10.46 -0.83
N THR A 2 10.53 -9.54 -0.27
CA THR A 2 10.67 -8.15 -0.77
C THR A 2 11.01 -8.02 -2.25
N ALA A 3 11.97 -8.81 -2.76
CA ALA A 3 12.33 -8.79 -4.18
C ALA A 3 11.15 -9.19 -5.09
N ALA A 4 10.33 -10.16 -4.68
CA ALA A 4 9.17 -10.59 -5.45
C ALA A 4 8.10 -9.50 -5.53
N HIS A 5 7.84 -8.80 -4.42
CA HIS A 5 6.95 -7.63 -4.43
C HIS A 5 7.48 -6.52 -5.35
N LEU A 6 8.79 -6.19 -5.26
CA LEU A 6 9.40 -5.16 -6.11
C LEU A 6 9.30 -5.49 -7.60
N TYR A 7 9.68 -6.71 -7.99
CA TYR A 7 9.57 -7.15 -9.39
C TYR A 7 8.13 -7.20 -9.87
N TYR A 8 7.18 -7.54 -9.01
CA TYR A 8 5.77 -7.52 -9.37
C TYR A 8 5.27 -6.09 -9.62
N VAL A 9 5.65 -5.13 -8.78
CA VAL A 9 5.33 -3.70 -8.98
C VAL A 9 5.94 -3.18 -10.28
N GLU A 10 7.20 -3.51 -10.55
CA GLU A 10 7.87 -3.16 -11.81
C GLU A 10 7.14 -3.77 -13.03
N LEU A 11 6.78 -5.05 -12.95
CA LEU A 11 6.04 -5.74 -14.01
C LEU A 11 4.72 -5.04 -14.33
N ILE A 12 3.89 -4.74 -13.32
CA ILE A 12 2.59 -4.11 -13.57
C ILE A 12 2.73 -2.69 -14.10
N ILE A 13 3.74 -1.93 -13.66
CA ILE A 13 4.06 -0.60 -14.20
C ILE A 13 4.36 -0.67 -15.70
N HIS A 14 5.08 -1.70 -16.14
CA HIS A 14 5.49 -1.84 -17.55
C HIS A 14 4.47 -2.53 -18.44
N THR A 15 3.45 -3.20 -17.88
CA THR A 15 2.54 -4.06 -18.66
C THR A 15 1.07 -3.67 -18.59
N LEU A 16 0.65 -2.94 -17.55
CA LEU A 16 -0.74 -2.52 -17.39
C LEU A 16 -0.93 -1.05 -17.78
N PRO A 17 -2.16 -0.64 -18.14
CA PRO A 17 -2.47 0.77 -18.32
C PRO A 17 -2.14 1.58 -17.07
N TRP A 18 -1.56 2.77 -17.23
CA TRP A 18 -1.11 3.60 -16.11
C TRP A 18 -2.22 3.84 -15.07
N PHE A 19 -3.47 4.03 -15.49
CA PHE A 19 -4.59 4.27 -14.58
C PHE A 19 -4.98 3.01 -13.79
N VAL A 20 -4.79 1.81 -14.35
CA VAL A 20 -4.94 0.53 -13.60
C VAL A 20 -3.86 0.46 -12.51
N VAL A 21 -2.62 0.79 -12.86
CA VAL A 21 -1.49 0.78 -11.91
C VAL A 21 -1.71 1.78 -10.78
N MET A 22 -2.17 2.99 -11.10
CA MET A 22 -2.47 4.01 -10.10
C MET A 22 -3.64 3.58 -9.19
N SER A 23 -4.69 2.97 -9.72
CA SER A 23 -5.81 2.49 -8.91
C SER A 23 -5.44 1.31 -7.99
N ILE A 24 -4.41 0.53 -8.32
CA ILE A 24 -3.90 -0.53 -7.43
C ILE A 24 -3.29 0.04 -6.14
N GLN A 25 -2.90 1.32 -6.12
CA GLN A 25 -2.33 1.96 -4.93
C GLN A 25 -3.31 2.03 -3.76
N ILE A 26 -4.62 2.12 -4.04
CA ILE A 26 -5.68 2.15 -3.02
C ILE A 26 -5.54 0.98 -2.02
N GLY A 27 -5.20 -0.22 -2.50
CA GLY A 27 -5.07 -1.38 -1.63
C GLY A 27 -3.93 -1.28 -0.62
N ALA A 28 -2.80 -0.68 -1.01
CA ALA A 28 -1.65 -0.51 -0.14
C ALA A 28 -1.81 0.73 0.76
N GLU A 29 -2.09 1.88 0.15
CA GLU A 29 -2.10 3.18 0.82
C GLU A 29 -3.31 3.33 1.76
N GLY A 30 -4.46 2.76 1.40
CA GLY A 30 -5.65 2.78 2.25
C GLY A 30 -5.51 2.00 3.57
N THR A 31 -4.49 1.13 3.69
CA THR A 31 -4.24 0.33 4.90
C THR A 31 -2.98 0.75 5.66
N PHE A 32 -2.03 1.43 5.00
CA PHE A 32 -0.72 1.71 5.56
C PHE A 32 -0.76 2.80 6.65
N GLY A 33 -1.47 3.91 6.42
CA GLY A 33 -1.52 5.04 7.37
C GLY A 33 -1.89 4.64 8.81
N PRO A 34 -3.04 3.98 9.05
CA PRO A 34 -3.43 3.53 10.38
C PRO A 34 -2.46 2.49 10.97
N ALA A 35 -1.93 1.58 10.14
CA ALA A 35 -1.01 0.54 10.59
C ALA A 35 0.35 1.13 11.00
N ALA A 36 0.89 2.06 10.22
CA ALA A 36 2.12 2.78 10.51
C ALA A 36 1.97 3.59 11.81
N ALA A 37 0.89 4.36 11.95
CA ALA A 37 0.63 5.11 13.18
C ALA A 37 0.57 4.19 14.42
N ALA A 38 -0.05 3.01 14.30
CA ALA A 38 -0.08 2.02 15.38
C ALA A 38 1.32 1.51 15.75
N ILE A 39 2.19 1.28 14.77
CA ILE A 39 3.60 0.89 15.00
C ILE A 39 4.33 1.99 15.76
N GLY A 40 4.28 3.24 15.28
CA GLY A 40 4.95 4.38 15.93
C GLY A 40 4.52 4.58 17.38
N ASN A 41 3.20 4.54 17.62
CA ASN A 41 2.63 4.64 18.96
C ASN A 41 3.03 3.45 19.85
N GLY A 42 3.08 2.24 19.29
CA GLY A 42 3.53 1.03 19.98
C GLY A 42 4.99 1.11 20.41
N LEU A 43 5.86 1.65 19.56
CA LEU A 43 7.29 1.86 19.83
C LEU A 43 7.51 2.87 20.96
N ILE A 44 6.81 4.00 20.95
CA ILE A 44 6.86 4.99 22.04
C ILE A 44 6.39 4.34 23.35
N LYS A 45 5.23 3.68 23.33
CA LYS A 45 4.60 3.16 24.55
C LYS A 45 5.38 2.03 25.19
N ASN A 46 5.88 1.08 24.41
CA ASN A 46 6.45 -0.16 24.94
C ASN A 46 7.97 -0.17 24.99
N TYR A 47 8.63 0.68 24.18
CA TYR A 47 10.09 0.74 24.07
C TYR A 47 10.67 2.12 24.43
N GLN A 48 9.83 3.07 24.86
CA GLN A 48 10.24 4.40 25.32
C GLN A 48 11.07 5.18 24.28
N MET A 49 10.83 4.92 22.99
CA MET A 49 11.50 5.62 21.89
C MET A 49 11.09 7.09 21.87
N ASN A 50 12.02 7.96 21.47
CA ASN A 50 11.73 9.39 21.27
C ASN A 50 10.74 9.54 20.10
N PRO A 51 9.68 10.36 20.24
CA PRO A 51 8.77 10.68 19.14
C PRO A 51 9.45 11.07 17.82
N ASP A 52 10.58 11.79 17.88
CA ASP A 52 11.32 12.19 16.69
C ASP A 52 11.93 10.98 15.92
N ASP A 53 12.33 9.93 16.64
CA ASP A 53 12.94 8.74 16.06
C ASP A 53 11.91 7.83 15.37
N VAL A 54 10.64 7.94 15.77
CA VAL A 54 9.53 7.17 15.17
C VAL A 54 8.65 8.02 14.27
N ARG A 55 9.04 9.27 14.01
CA ARG A 55 8.26 10.22 13.22
C ARG A 55 7.92 9.70 11.83
N PHE A 56 8.80 8.88 11.25
CA PHE A 56 8.51 8.17 9.99
C PHE A 56 7.15 7.48 10.04
N PHE A 57 6.83 6.76 11.11
CA PHE A 57 5.57 6.00 11.22
C PHE A 57 4.35 6.87 11.52
N THR A 58 4.53 7.97 12.26
CA THR A 58 3.41 8.81 12.71
C THR A 58 2.97 9.84 11.68
N VAL A 59 3.81 10.22 10.72
CA VAL A 59 3.43 11.16 9.64
C VAL A 59 2.66 10.51 8.49
N HIS A 60 2.74 9.17 8.35
CA HIS A 60 2.05 8.46 7.25
C HIS A 60 0.52 8.56 7.37
N SER A 61 -0.04 8.72 8.57
CA SER A 61 -1.50 8.92 8.70
C SER A 61 -1.98 10.22 8.05
N GLU A 62 -1.16 11.27 8.03
CA GLU A 62 -1.49 12.55 7.39
C GLU A 62 -1.13 12.52 5.90
N ALA A 63 0.04 11.95 5.54
CA ALA A 63 0.51 11.93 4.15
C ALA A 63 -0.25 10.93 3.25
N ASP A 64 -0.71 9.80 3.78
CA ASP A 64 -1.41 8.78 2.99
C ASP A 64 -2.88 9.15 2.72
N GLU A 65 -3.48 10.05 3.52
CA GLU A 65 -4.84 10.56 3.29
C GLU A 65 -4.91 11.35 1.97
N ASP A 66 -3.93 12.21 1.72
CA ASP A 66 -3.84 12.99 0.47
C ASP A 66 -3.59 12.08 -0.75
N HIS A 67 -2.70 11.09 -0.63
CA HIS A 67 -2.32 10.23 -1.76
C HIS A 67 -3.41 9.20 -2.11
N SER A 68 -4.09 8.63 -1.11
CA SER A 68 -5.18 7.67 -1.33
C SER A 68 -6.35 8.28 -2.10
N SER A 69 -6.67 9.55 -1.84
CA SER A 69 -7.74 10.28 -2.55
C SER A 69 -7.52 10.34 -4.07
N LEU A 70 -6.28 10.57 -4.52
CA LEU A 70 -5.94 10.64 -5.94
C LEU A 70 -6.13 9.29 -6.65
N ALA A 71 -5.74 8.20 -5.99
CA ALA A 71 -5.90 6.86 -6.55
C ALA A 71 -7.38 6.48 -6.73
N GLU A 72 -8.23 6.88 -5.77
CA GLU A 72 -9.69 6.74 -5.86
C GLU A 72 -10.28 7.57 -7.01
N GLU A 73 -9.89 8.84 -7.14
CA GLU A 73 -10.35 9.70 -8.23
C GLU A 73 -10.00 9.11 -9.61
N ILE A 74 -8.79 8.58 -9.76
CA ILE A 74 -8.36 7.90 -10.99
C ILE A 74 -9.20 6.65 -11.25
N ALA A 75 -9.45 5.84 -10.22
CA ALA A 75 -10.28 4.64 -10.34
C ALA A 75 -11.69 4.98 -10.84
N VAL A 76 -12.34 5.94 -10.19
CA VAL A 76 -13.70 6.39 -10.54
C VAL A 76 -13.74 6.97 -11.94
N ARG A 77 -12.69 7.67 -12.39
CA ARG A 77 -12.66 8.34 -13.69
C ARG A 77 -12.33 7.42 -14.88
N TYR A 78 -11.61 6.33 -14.66
CA TYR A 78 -11.06 5.52 -15.77
C TYR A 78 -11.46 4.04 -15.75
N LEU A 79 -11.82 3.46 -14.60
CA LEU A 79 -12.17 2.04 -14.49
C LEU A 79 -13.66 1.76 -14.75
N HIS A 80 -14.14 2.09 -15.95
CA HIS A 80 -15.55 1.88 -16.34
C HIS A 80 -15.83 0.53 -17.00
N SER A 81 -14.79 -0.22 -17.39
CA SER A 81 -14.94 -1.52 -18.03
C SER A 81 -14.89 -2.65 -16.98
N PRO A 82 -15.84 -3.61 -17.01
CA PRO A 82 -15.81 -4.76 -16.11
C PRO A 82 -14.49 -5.55 -16.20
N SER A 83 -13.93 -5.67 -17.40
CA SER A 83 -12.64 -6.36 -17.59
C SER A 83 -11.46 -5.63 -16.93
N LEU A 84 -11.46 -4.30 -16.95
CA LEU A 84 -10.42 -3.49 -16.31
C LEU A 84 -10.60 -3.47 -14.78
N GLN A 85 -11.84 -3.49 -14.30
CA GLN A 85 -12.14 -3.61 -12.87
C GLN A 85 -11.66 -4.96 -12.32
N ASP A 86 -11.95 -6.07 -13.01
CA ASP A 86 -11.47 -7.41 -12.62
C ASP A 86 -9.94 -7.51 -12.68
N GLN A 87 -9.31 -6.95 -13.72
CA GLN A 87 -7.85 -6.90 -13.82
C GLN A 87 -7.23 -6.10 -12.66
N THR A 88 -7.78 -4.93 -12.35
CA THR A 88 -7.33 -4.08 -11.24
C THR A 88 -7.48 -4.82 -9.92
N TYR A 89 -8.64 -5.45 -9.67
CA TYR A 89 -8.91 -6.23 -8.47
C TYR A 89 -7.87 -7.34 -8.28
N LYS A 90 -7.65 -8.18 -9.30
CA LYS A 90 -6.67 -9.28 -9.22
C LYS A 90 -5.25 -8.77 -9.00
N ALA A 91 -4.88 -7.69 -9.68
CA ALA A 91 -3.54 -7.14 -9.56
C ALA A 91 -3.30 -6.53 -8.17
N THR A 92 -4.31 -5.86 -7.60
CA THR A 92 -4.32 -5.36 -6.22
C THR A 92 -4.15 -6.50 -5.22
N PHE A 93 -4.98 -7.54 -5.30
CA PHE A 93 -4.89 -8.67 -4.37
C PHE A 93 -3.53 -9.37 -4.42
N ARG A 94 -3.01 -9.62 -5.63
CA ARG A 94 -1.70 -10.24 -5.77
C ARG A 94 -0.58 -9.38 -5.17
N ARG A 95 -0.65 -8.06 -5.32
CA ARG A 95 0.29 -7.14 -4.65
C ARG A 95 0.18 -7.24 -3.14
N MET A 96 -1.04 -7.30 -2.59
CA MET A 96 -1.28 -7.36 -1.15
C MET A 96 -0.79 -8.67 -0.54
N GLU A 97 -0.94 -9.81 -1.23
CA GLU A 97 -0.32 -11.08 -0.83
C GLU A 97 1.20 -10.94 -0.71
N LEU A 98 1.84 -10.39 -1.75
CA LEU A 98 3.29 -10.20 -1.76
C LEU A 98 3.75 -9.20 -0.70
N LEU A 99 2.95 -8.18 -0.41
CA LEU A 99 3.21 -7.22 0.66
C LEU A 99 3.08 -7.89 2.04
N TYR A 100 2.05 -8.70 2.24
CA TYR A 100 1.88 -9.48 3.47
C TYR A 100 3.06 -10.42 3.72
N ASP A 101 3.54 -11.09 2.67
CA ASP A 101 4.72 -11.97 2.76
C ASP A 101 5.98 -11.21 3.20
N ILE A 102 6.07 -9.87 3.02
CA ILE A 102 7.24 -9.08 3.47
C ILE A 102 7.26 -8.99 4.99
N TRP A 103 6.08 -8.86 5.60
CA TRP A 103 5.90 -8.73 7.03
C TRP A 103 5.76 -10.08 7.75
N SER A 104 5.68 -11.17 6.98
CA SER A 104 5.58 -12.52 7.51
C SER A 104 6.93 -13.04 7.97
N ILE A 105 6.96 -13.67 9.13
CA ILE A 105 8.12 -14.39 9.65
C ILE A 105 7.79 -15.87 9.63
N ASP A 106 8.50 -16.65 8.81
CA ASP A 106 8.26 -18.08 8.71
C ASP A 106 8.34 -18.76 10.09
N GLY A 107 7.24 -19.38 10.52
CA GLY A 107 7.16 -20.13 11.77
C GLY A 107 6.71 -19.34 13.01
N PHE A 108 6.28 -18.09 12.84
CA PHE A 108 5.64 -17.27 13.88
C PHE A 108 4.34 -16.64 13.34
#